data_AF-A0A9J8A4A2-F1
#
_entry.id   AF-A0A9J8A4A2-F1
#
_cell.length_a   1.000
_cell.length_b   1.000
_cell.length_c   1.000
_cell.angle_alpha   90.00
_cell.angle_beta   90.00
_cell.angle_gamma   90.00
#
_symmetry.space_group_name_H-M   'P 1'
#
loop_
_entity.id
_entity.type
_entity.pdbx_description
1 polymer ?
#
loop_
_entity_poly.entity_id
_entity_poly.type
_entity_poly.pdbx_seq_one_letter_code
_entity_poly.pdbx_strand_id
1 'polypeptide(L)'
;QLSHRVIEEVNNIQENLEIEKTCRECVEALASKLNRQNRSLKRKSMLYMSHLGADVIAEISLDDDDDEDLQEEESGVCSSSHCQIVIIELKDKLEVILAEKKQITIDLEATREQLCQTRQELLKEKHDNTVLIAETFQQKKLLAKYNRVSQYALDEFEALQDDLKLERDLRSEAEKFAHEMLVEQKKLKRQSQMLIPSVSPTEALQKALAEINTLTHTLETQRLEHQQKVKALEEQIHSSELKKQLTALQRQIELLEEERKEWQHKHTKAETEAKDLRFTGTKYGFSFVSVSFSSLLSILRKKKDVSTEIALVEKDSSEKTPEKDIRHQAVDEMMQRIKKGVQLRHVCQRSSRARQGPVHPWYSNGIFLFRSLELSVKCPGPSSLPGTRPPSPSPKSELEKALHRRREALKAAKNNTNSSIALDLPHKQTQPEPGQNTRDQDTVTHDNHNIH
;
A
#
# COMPACT_ATOMS: atom_id res chain seq x y z
N GLN A 1 -16.62 -1.63 -4.58
CA GLN A 1 -17.27 -0.78 -5.61
C GLN A 1 -18.26 0.19 -4.98
N LEU A 2 -19.23 -0.27 -4.16
CA LEU A 2 -20.15 0.62 -3.44
C LEU A 2 -19.46 1.66 -2.53
N SER A 3 -18.41 1.29 -1.79
CA SER A 3 -17.73 2.26 -0.90
C SER A 3 -16.95 3.34 -1.67
N HIS A 4 -16.45 3.05 -2.87
CA HIS A 4 -15.77 4.05 -3.70
C HIS A 4 -16.76 5.08 -4.24
N ARG A 5 -17.93 4.62 -4.68
CA ARG A 5 -19.01 5.48 -5.18
C ARG A 5 -19.55 6.41 -4.10
N VAL A 6 -19.69 5.91 -2.87
CA VAL A 6 -20.12 6.72 -1.72
C VAL A 6 -19.07 7.78 -1.36
N ILE A 7 -17.78 7.46 -1.40
CA ILE A 7 -16.70 8.43 -1.14
C ILE A 7 -16.69 9.52 -2.21
N GLU A 8 -16.88 9.15 -3.48
CA GLU A 8 -16.95 10.08 -4.60
C GLU A 8 -18.17 11.02 -4.51
N GLU A 9 -19.35 10.49 -4.16
CA GLU A 9 -20.55 11.30 -3.92
C GLU A 9 -20.37 12.27 -2.75
N VAL A 10 -19.78 11.83 -1.64
CA VAL A 10 -19.49 12.71 -0.49
C VAL A 10 -18.49 13.80 -0.88
N ASN A 11 -17.45 13.48 -1.66
CA ASN A 11 -16.50 14.48 -2.14
C ASN A 11 -17.16 15.51 -3.07
N ASN A 12 -18.02 15.07 -4.00
CA ASN A 12 -18.76 15.97 -4.88
C ASN A 12 -19.72 16.88 -4.09
N ILE A 13 -20.38 16.36 -3.05
CA ILE A 13 -21.23 17.16 -2.17
C ILE A 13 -20.40 18.19 -1.39
N GLN A 14 -19.22 17.80 -0.91
CA GLN A 14 -18.31 18.68 -0.18
C GLN A 14 -17.80 19.82 -1.07
N GLU A 15 -17.40 19.51 -2.31
CA GLU A 15 -16.94 20.50 -3.29
C GLU A 15 -18.07 21.47 -3.67
N ASN A 16 -19.27 20.96 -3.95
CA ASN A 16 -20.44 21.79 -4.23
C ASN A 16 -20.78 22.74 -3.07
N LEU A 17 -20.67 22.27 -1.82
CA LEU A 17 -20.89 23.10 -0.65
C LEU A 17 -19.83 24.21 -0.51
N GLU A 18 -18.59 23.94 -0.88
CA GLU A 18 -17.50 24.91 -0.86
C GLU A 18 -17.68 25.97 -1.97
N ILE A 19 -18.12 25.55 -3.16
CA ILE A 19 -18.51 26.46 -4.23
C ILE A 19 -19.67 27.36 -3.80
N GLU A 20 -20.72 26.80 -3.19
CA GLU A 20 -21.88 27.60 -2.73
C GLU A 20 -21.47 28.64 -1.68
N LYS A 21 -20.61 28.26 -0.72
CA LYS A 21 -20.09 29.18 0.30
C LYS A 21 -19.30 30.33 -0.32
N THR A 22 -18.36 30.02 -1.20
CA THR A 22 -17.55 31.05 -1.87
C THR A 22 -18.40 31.97 -2.75
N CYS A 23 -19.40 31.44 -3.46
CA CYS A 23 -20.35 32.25 -4.21
C CYS A 23 -21.15 33.21 -3.31
N ARG A 24 -21.65 32.73 -2.16
CA ARG A 24 -22.40 33.56 -1.20
C ARG A 24 -21.54 34.68 -0.64
N GLU A 25 -20.33 34.36 -0.20
CA GLU A 25 -19.36 35.33 0.31
C GLU A 25 -19.01 36.40 -0.74
N CYS A 26 -18.82 35.99 -2.01
CA CYS A 26 -18.56 36.93 -3.11
C CYS A 26 -19.75 37.88 -3.33
N VAL A 27 -20.98 37.38 -3.31
CA VAL A 27 -22.19 38.19 -3.49
C VAL A 27 -22.37 39.17 -2.33
N GLU A 28 -22.16 38.73 -1.09
CA GLU A 28 -22.25 39.60 0.09
C GLU A 28 -21.20 40.71 0.08
N ALA A 29 -19.97 40.40 -0.35
CA ALA A 29 -18.90 41.38 -0.53
C ALA A 29 -19.25 42.40 -1.62
N LEU A 30 -19.82 41.94 -2.74
CA LEU A 30 -20.24 42.82 -3.84
C LEU A 30 -21.41 43.72 -3.43
N ALA A 31 -22.42 43.19 -2.75
CA ALA A 31 -23.54 43.97 -2.21
C ALA A 31 -23.06 45.02 -1.20
N SER A 32 -22.12 44.65 -0.32
CA SER A 32 -21.50 45.57 0.64
C SER A 32 -20.71 46.69 -0.07
N LYS A 33 -19.97 46.36 -1.13
CA LYS A 33 -19.25 47.34 -1.95
C LYS A 33 -20.21 48.30 -2.65
N LEU A 34 -21.28 47.77 -3.27
CA LEU A 34 -22.31 48.57 -3.93
C LEU A 34 -23.01 49.51 -2.95
N ASN A 35 -23.35 49.03 -1.74
CA ASN A 35 -23.96 49.86 -0.70
C ASN A 35 -23.03 50.99 -0.22
N ARG A 36 -21.72 50.72 -0.08
CA ARG A 36 -20.73 51.77 0.24
C ARG A 36 -20.61 52.80 -0.88
N GLN A 37 -20.58 52.34 -2.14
CA GLN A 37 -20.55 53.20 -3.31
C GLN A 37 -21.81 54.06 -3.41
N ASN A 38 -23.01 53.48 -3.25
CA ASN A 38 -24.28 54.20 -3.24
C ASN A 38 -24.37 55.22 -2.10
N ARG A 39 -23.89 54.89 -0.89
CA ARG A 39 -23.80 55.86 0.21
C ARG A 39 -22.82 57.00 -0.11
N SER A 40 -21.70 56.70 -0.75
CA SER A 40 -20.75 57.71 -1.20
C SER A 40 -21.35 58.62 -2.27
N LEU A 41 -21.97 58.02 -3.29
CA LEU A 41 -22.63 58.71 -4.39
C LEU A 41 -23.78 59.59 -3.87
N LYS A 42 -24.62 59.08 -2.97
CA LYS A 42 -25.71 59.84 -2.35
C LYS A 42 -25.19 61.04 -1.56
N ARG A 43 -24.08 60.90 -0.83
CA ARG A 43 -23.44 62.02 -0.12
C ARG A 43 -22.89 63.06 -1.09
N LYS A 44 -22.22 62.63 -2.16
CA LYS A 44 -21.69 63.54 -3.20
C LYS A 44 -22.82 64.25 -3.95
N SER A 45 -23.84 63.51 -4.39
CA SER A 45 -25.03 64.04 -5.06
C SER A 45 -25.74 65.05 -4.17
N MET A 46 -25.95 64.75 -2.88
CA MET A 46 -26.52 65.71 -1.93
C MET A 46 -25.68 66.98 -1.80
N LEU A 47 -24.34 66.87 -1.76
CA LEU A 47 -23.45 68.02 -1.73
C LEU A 47 -23.60 68.88 -3.01
N TYR A 48 -23.57 68.26 -4.19
CA TYR A 48 -23.77 68.98 -5.45
C TYR A 48 -25.15 69.61 -5.55
N MET A 49 -26.20 68.89 -5.17
CA MET A 49 -27.58 69.42 -5.14
C MET A 49 -27.72 70.62 -4.19
N SER A 50 -26.93 70.70 -3.11
CA SER A 50 -26.92 71.88 -2.22
C SER A 50 -26.21 73.11 -2.82
N HIS A 51 -25.38 72.89 -3.84
CA HIS A 51 -24.69 73.96 -4.58
C HIS A 51 -25.43 74.38 -5.86
N LEU A 52 -26.46 73.64 -6.28
CA LEU A 52 -27.33 73.98 -7.39
C LEU A 52 -28.51 74.82 -6.89
N GLY A 53 -28.81 75.93 -7.57
CA GLY A 53 -29.97 76.78 -7.25
C GLY A 53 -31.29 76.07 -7.57
N ALA A 54 -32.38 76.44 -6.90
CA ALA A 54 -33.72 75.86 -7.12
C ALA A 54 -34.18 75.94 -8.59
N ASP A 55 -33.72 76.96 -9.30
CA ASP A 55 -34.03 77.19 -10.72
C ASP A 55 -33.36 76.16 -11.64
N VAL A 56 -32.10 75.77 -11.36
CA VAL A 56 -31.36 74.76 -12.14
C VAL A 56 -31.91 73.34 -11.89
N ILE A 57 -32.51 73.10 -10.73
CA ILE A 57 -33.12 71.81 -10.39
C ILE A 57 -34.47 71.62 -11.09
N ALA A 58 -35.22 72.70 -11.34
CA ALA A 58 -36.48 72.67 -12.09
C ALA A 58 -36.28 72.48 -13.61
N GLU A 59 -35.13 72.92 -14.13
CA GLU A 59 -34.76 72.83 -15.55
C GLU A 59 -34.35 71.40 -15.98
N ILE A 60 -34.03 70.53 -15.02
CA ILE A 60 -33.87 69.07 -15.23
C ILE A 60 -35.24 68.40 -15.08
N SER A 61 -36.23 68.88 -15.82
CA SER A 61 -37.45 68.13 -16.07
C SER A 61 -37.09 67.08 -17.13
N LEU A 62 -36.95 65.83 -16.71
CA LEU A 62 -36.81 64.68 -17.60
C LEU A 62 -38.17 64.39 -18.26
N ASP A 63 -38.63 65.30 -19.11
CA ASP A 63 -39.47 64.92 -20.25
C ASP A 63 -38.49 64.64 -21.40
N ASP A 64 -38.15 63.37 -21.56
CA ASP A 64 -37.43 62.85 -22.72
C ASP A 64 -38.35 62.98 -23.94
N ASP A 65 -38.20 64.07 -24.70
CA ASP A 65 -38.53 64.17 -26.11
C ASP A 65 -37.78 65.40 -26.62
N ASP A 66 -36.58 65.21 -27.19
CA ASP A 66 -36.10 65.90 -28.41
C ASP A 66 -34.61 65.59 -28.63
N ASP A 67 -34.36 64.79 -29.67
CA ASP A 67 -33.06 64.67 -30.33
C ASP A 67 -32.71 66.01 -31.01
N GLU A 68 -31.82 66.81 -30.43
CA GLU A 68 -31.18 67.91 -31.17
C GLU A 68 -29.64 67.81 -31.14
N ASP A 69 -29.09 67.64 -32.34
CA ASP A 69 -27.68 67.78 -32.70
C ASP A 69 -27.13 69.13 -32.22
N LEU A 70 -26.36 69.12 -31.14
CA LEU A 70 -25.58 70.29 -30.71
C LEU A 70 -24.31 70.41 -31.55
N GLN A 71 -24.38 71.31 -32.53
CA GLN A 71 -23.25 71.84 -33.28
C GLN A 71 -22.19 72.44 -32.34
N GLU A 72 -20.92 72.14 -32.62
CA GLU A 72 -19.76 72.73 -31.94
C GLU A 72 -19.72 74.26 -32.16
N GLU A 73 -20.00 75.05 -31.12
CA GLU A 73 -19.67 76.47 -31.10
C GLU A 73 -18.17 76.66 -30.79
N GLU A 74 -17.41 77.05 -31.81
CA GLU A 74 -16.03 77.51 -31.71
C GLU A 74 -15.99 78.89 -31.00
N SER A 75 -15.72 78.88 -29.69
CA SER A 75 -15.69 80.09 -28.86
C SER A 75 -14.28 80.69 -28.72
N GLY A 76 -14.09 81.88 -29.31
CA GLY A 76 -13.29 82.98 -28.76
C GLY A 76 -11.77 82.79 -28.59
N VAL A 77 -10.99 83.04 -29.65
CA VAL A 77 -9.53 83.17 -29.58
C VAL A 77 -9.12 84.41 -28.77
N CYS A 78 -8.50 84.21 -27.59
CA CYS A 78 -7.79 85.26 -26.84
C CYS A 78 -6.62 85.81 -27.67
N SER A 79 -6.67 87.06 -28.14
CA SER A 79 -5.63 87.70 -28.99
C SER A 79 -4.38 88.21 -28.24
N SER A 80 -4.21 87.86 -26.96
CA SER A 80 -3.00 88.20 -26.19
C SER A 80 -1.83 87.28 -26.58
N SER A 81 -0.69 87.85 -26.98
CA SER A 81 0.55 87.10 -27.25
C SER A 81 0.94 86.14 -26.12
N HIS A 82 0.65 86.53 -24.87
CA HIS A 82 0.85 85.68 -23.70
C HIS A 82 -0.09 84.47 -23.66
N CYS A 83 -1.37 84.63 -24.00
CA CYS A 83 -2.33 83.51 -24.15
C CYS A 83 -1.80 82.49 -25.17
N GLN A 84 -1.27 82.96 -26.30
CA GLN A 84 -0.79 82.09 -27.39
C GLN A 84 0.42 81.23 -26.96
N ILE A 85 1.38 81.81 -26.24
CA ILE A 85 2.57 81.08 -25.73
C ILE A 85 2.15 80.00 -24.73
N VAL A 86 1.27 80.35 -23.77
CA VAL A 86 0.77 79.39 -22.77
C VAL A 86 0.00 78.25 -23.43
N ILE A 87 -0.80 78.53 -24.47
CA ILE A 87 -1.51 77.50 -25.24
C ILE A 87 -0.52 76.54 -25.91
N ILE A 88 0.59 77.03 -26.48
CA ILE A 88 1.62 76.18 -27.09
C ILE A 88 2.31 75.31 -26.02
N GLU A 89 2.75 75.89 -24.91
CA GLU A 89 3.37 75.12 -23.82
C GLU A 89 2.45 74.03 -23.25
N LEU A 90 1.15 74.32 -23.13
CA LEU A 90 0.17 73.33 -22.68
C LEU A 90 -0.04 72.22 -23.72
N LYS A 91 -0.01 72.55 -25.01
CA LYS A 91 -0.06 71.55 -26.09
C LYS A 91 1.16 70.64 -26.08
N ASP A 92 2.37 71.18 -25.93
CA ASP A 92 3.60 70.39 -25.85
C ASP A 92 3.60 69.47 -24.61
N LYS A 93 3.17 69.98 -23.45
CA LYS A 93 2.99 69.18 -22.23
C LYS A 93 1.96 68.07 -22.43
N LEU A 94 0.85 68.36 -23.11
CA LEU A 94 -0.17 67.36 -23.41
C LEU A 94 0.36 66.28 -24.36
N GLU A 95 1.17 66.64 -25.36
CA GLU A 95 1.81 65.69 -26.27
C GLU A 95 2.79 64.77 -25.54
N VAL A 96 3.61 65.31 -24.64
CA VAL A 96 4.51 64.52 -23.78
C VAL A 96 3.71 63.56 -22.88
N ILE A 97 2.67 64.04 -22.20
CA ILE A 97 1.82 63.21 -21.34
C ILE A 97 1.13 62.11 -22.16
N LEU A 98 0.70 62.39 -23.40
CA LEU A 98 0.11 61.38 -24.28
C LEU A 98 1.13 60.32 -24.72
N ALA A 99 2.39 60.71 -24.98
CA ALA A 99 3.47 59.77 -25.29
C ALA A 99 3.81 58.89 -24.08
N GLU A 100 3.94 59.49 -22.89
CA GLU A 100 4.17 58.78 -21.63
C GLU A 100 3.01 57.82 -21.32
N LYS A 101 1.75 58.24 -21.50
CA LYS A 101 0.57 57.38 -21.33
C LYS A 101 0.62 56.16 -22.26
N LYS A 102 0.98 56.35 -23.53
CA LYS A 102 1.14 55.25 -24.50
C LYS A 102 2.25 54.30 -24.06
N GLN A 103 3.39 54.83 -23.65
CA GLN A 103 4.51 54.03 -23.16
C GLN A 103 4.13 53.21 -21.92
N ILE A 104 3.52 53.85 -20.92
CA ILE A 104 3.04 53.17 -19.70
C ILE A 104 2.01 52.09 -20.05
N THR A 105 1.14 52.31 -21.04
CA THR A 105 0.16 51.31 -21.48
C THR A 105 0.85 50.07 -22.06
N ILE A 106 1.87 50.26 -22.91
CA ILE A 106 2.68 49.17 -23.47
C ILE A 106 3.41 48.40 -22.36
N ASP A 107 4.05 49.11 -21.42
CA ASP A 107 4.76 48.48 -20.31
C ASP A 107 3.80 47.70 -19.39
N LEU A 108 2.59 48.22 -19.19
CA LEU A 108 1.53 47.56 -18.42
C LEU A 108 1.04 46.29 -19.14
N GLU A 109 0.87 46.31 -20.45
CA GLU A 109 0.54 45.12 -21.24
C GLU A 109 1.65 44.07 -21.21
N ALA A 110 2.92 44.48 -21.36
CA ALA A 110 4.08 43.59 -21.29
C ALA A 110 4.20 42.92 -19.90
N THR A 111 4.02 43.68 -18.83
CA THR A 111 4.05 43.12 -17.46
C THR A 111 2.85 42.20 -17.18
N ARG A 112 1.67 42.49 -17.74
CA ARG A 112 0.52 41.58 -17.68
C ARG A 112 0.79 40.27 -18.40
N GLU A 113 1.43 40.30 -19.56
CA GLU A 113 1.77 39.10 -20.32
C GLU A 113 2.78 38.23 -19.55
N GLN A 114 3.84 38.84 -19.01
CA GLN A 114 4.82 38.14 -18.17
C GLN A 114 4.17 37.50 -16.93
N LEU A 115 3.21 38.19 -16.30
CA LEU A 115 2.48 37.66 -15.15
C LEU A 115 1.64 36.44 -15.56
N CYS A 116 1.01 36.47 -16.73
CA CYS A 116 0.23 35.34 -17.25
C CYS A 116 1.14 34.13 -17.55
N GLN A 117 2.27 34.35 -18.21
CA GLN A 117 3.25 33.30 -18.50
C GLN A 117 3.79 32.65 -17.21
N THR A 118 4.27 33.45 -16.26
CA THR A 118 4.76 32.97 -14.96
C THR A 118 3.69 32.19 -14.20
N ARG A 119 2.43 32.64 -14.24
CA ARG A 119 1.32 31.93 -13.60
C ARG A 119 1.06 30.58 -14.25
N GLN A 120 1.14 30.48 -15.57
CA GLN A 120 0.95 29.22 -16.29
C GLN A 120 2.07 28.23 -15.97
N GLU A 121 3.33 28.67 -15.97
CA GLU A 121 4.48 27.85 -15.57
C GLU A 121 4.36 27.35 -14.13
N LEU A 122 3.95 28.23 -13.20
CA LEU A 122 3.71 27.84 -11.82
C LEU A 122 2.61 26.77 -11.68
N LEU A 123 1.54 26.87 -12.46
CA LEU A 123 0.48 25.86 -12.46
C LEU A 123 0.98 24.52 -13.01
N LYS A 124 1.81 24.56 -14.05
CA LYS A 124 2.44 23.37 -14.64
C LYS A 124 3.37 22.69 -13.62
N GLU A 125 4.24 23.45 -12.98
CA GLU A 125 5.14 22.96 -11.94
C GLU A 125 4.37 22.38 -10.74
N LYS A 126 3.26 23.00 -10.33
CA LYS A 126 2.40 22.45 -9.27
C LYS A 126 1.78 21.10 -9.65
N HIS A 127 1.35 20.97 -10.91
CA HIS A 127 0.82 19.71 -11.42
C HIS A 127 1.92 18.64 -11.44
N ASP A 128 3.08 18.95 -12.01
CA ASP A 128 4.23 18.04 -12.11
C ASP A 128 4.71 17.61 -10.71
N ASN A 129 4.77 18.54 -9.75
CA ASN A 129 5.12 18.23 -8.36
C ASN A 129 4.12 17.24 -7.72
N THR A 130 2.83 17.39 -8.00
CA THR A 130 1.79 16.47 -7.51
C THR A 130 1.98 15.06 -8.08
N VAL A 131 2.28 14.96 -9.38
CA VAL A 131 2.59 13.69 -10.05
C VAL A 131 3.84 13.05 -9.44
N LEU A 132 4.92 13.81 -9.26
CA LEU A 132 6.16 13.33 -8.65
C LEU A 132 5.96 12.82 -7.22
N ILE A 133 5.12 13.50 -6.41
CA ILE A 133 4.76 13.03 -5.07
C ILE A 133 4.04 11.68 -5.13
N ALA A 134 3.09 11.54 -6.06
CA ALA A 134 2.34 10.29 -6.25
C ALA A 134 3.26 9.15 -6.69
N GLU A 135 4.16 9.38 -7.64
CA GLU A 135 5.15 8.39 -8.08
C GLU A 135 6.11 8.02 -6.94
N THR A 136 6.61 9.00 -6.19
CA THR A 136 7.47 8.77 -5.02
C THR A 136 6.76 7.89 -3.98
N PHE A 137 5.46 8.10 -3.77
CA PHE A 137 4.66 7.26 -2.88
C PHE A 137 4.55 5.81 -3.41
N GLN A 138 4.32 5.63 -4.71
CA GLN A 138 4.28 4.31 -5.33
C GLN A 138 5.63 3.60 -5.24
N GLN A 139 6.73 4.31 -5.50
CA GLN A 139 8.09 3.79 -5.36
C GLN A 139 8.39 3.37 -3.92
N LYS A 140 8.00 4.16 -2.91
CA LYS A 140 8.12 3.77 -1.49
C LYS A 140 7.34 2.50 -1.16
N LYS A 141 6.11 2.37 -1.68
CA LYS A 141 5.30 1.15 -1.50
C LYS A 141 5.96 -0.06 -2.16
N LEU A 142 6.56 0.12 -3.33
CA LEU A 142 7.29 -0.93 -4.03
C LEU A 142 8.56 -1.34 -3.25
N LEU A 143 9.32 -0.36 -2.76
CA LEU A 143 10.49 -0.59 -1.91
C LEU A 143 10.14 -1.39 -0.66
N ALA A 144 9.01 -1.08 -0.01
CA ALA A 144 8.54 -1.85 1.15
C ALA A 144 8.26 -3.33 0.80
N LYS A 145 7.74 -3.62 -0.40
CA LYS A 145 7.56 -5.01 -0.87
C LYS A 145 8.90 -5.71 -1.09
N TYR A 146 9.86 -5.04 -1.73
CA TYR A 146 11.20 -5.59 -1.93
C TYR A 146 11.91 -5.87 -0.60
N ASN A 147 11.84 -4.94 0.36
CA ASN A 147 12.41 -5.13 1.69
C ASN A 147 11.78 -6.33 2.40
N ARG A 148 10.46 -6.53 2.29
CA ARG A 148 9.78 -7.69 2.86
C ARG A 148 10.25 -9.00 2.24
N VAL A 149 10.39 -9.06 0.91
CA VAL A 149 10.90 -10.26 0.22
C VAL A 149 12.37 -10.50 0.57
N SER A 150 13.18 -9.44 0.66
CA SER A 150 14.57 -9.53 1.09
C SER A 150 14.68 -10.10 2.51
N GLN A 151 13.80 -9.69 3.43
CA GLN A 151 13.78 -10.24 4.78
C GLN A 151 13.45 -11.74 4.76
N TYR A 152 12.42 -12.15 4.02
CA TYR A 152 12.09 -13.58 3.92
C TYR A 152 13.23 -14.40 3.32
N ALA A 153 13.98 -13.86 2.35
CA ALA A 153 15.15 -14.54 1.81
C ALA A 153 16.27 -14.67 2.85
N LEU A 154 16.47 -13.68 3.72
CA LEU A 154 17.43 -13.75 4.82
C LEU A 154 17.00 -14.79 5.87
N ASP A 155 15.72 -14.77 6.27
CA ASP A 155 15.17 -15.72 7.24
C ASP A 155 15.28 -17.16 6.72
N GLU A 156 14.97 -17.40 5.44
CA GLU A 156 15.12 -18.71 4.78
C GLU A 156 16.61 -19.15 4.73
N PHE A 157 17.53 -18.21 4.46
CA PHE A 157 18.96 -18.51 4.45
C PHE A 157 19.50 -18.86 5.85
N GLU A 158 19.07 -18.13 6.88
CA GLU A 158 19.45 -18.40 8.27
C GLU A 158 18.94 -19.78 8.72
N ALA A 159 17.68 -20.12 8.42
CA ALA A 159 17.13 -21.44 8.72
C ALA A 159 17.91 -22.58 8.02
N LEU A 160 18.25 -22.41 6.74
CA LEU A 160 19.07 -23.39 6.02
C LEU A 160 20.48 -23.50 6.59
N GLN A 161 21.04 -22.41 7.11
CA GLN A 161 22.35 -22.41 7.74
C GLN A 161 22.34 -23.21 9.05
N ASP A 162 21.28 -23.07 9.84
CA ASP A 162 21.07 -23.84 11.06
C ASP A 162 20.88 -25.34 10.77
N ASP A 163 20.05 -25.69 9.78
CA ASP A 163 19.85 -27.07 9.33
C ASP A 163 21.18 -27.70 8.88
N LEU A 164 21.97 -26.97 8.09
CA LEU A 164 23.27 -27.43 7.61
C LEU A 164 24.26 -27.64 8.77
N LYS A 165 24.22 -26.80 9.80
CA LYS A 165 25.05 -26.97 10.99
C LYS A 165 24.66 -28.24 11.74
N LEU A 166 23.37 -28.44 12.00
CA LEU A 166 22.86 -29.64 12.63
C LEU A 166 23.23 -30.90 11.85
N GLU A 167 23.07 -30.88 10.53
CA GLU A 167 23.42 -32.02 9.66
C GLU A 167 24.92 -32.37 9.75
N ARG A 168 25.80 -31.36 9.80
CA ARG A 168 27.25 -31.57 9.98
C ARG A 168 27.56 -32.21 11.34
N ASP A 169 26.93 -31.71 12.40
CA ASP A 169 27.14 -32.23 13.76
C ASP A 169 26.68 -33.70 13.83
N LEU A 170 25.49 -34.01 13.30
CA LEU A 170 24.97 -35.38 13.22
C LEU A 170 25.84 -36.31 12.36
N ARG A 171 26.36 -35.84 11.21
CA ARG A 171 27.31 -36.61 10.41
C ARG A 171 28.58 -36.91 11.19
N SER A 172 29.13 -35.93 11.91
CA SER A 172 30.32 -36.13 12.72
C SER A 172 30.08 -37.16 13.83
N GLU A 173 28.93 -37.11 14.48
CA GLU A 173 28.55 -38.07 15.51
C GLU A 173 28.35 -39.48 14.94
N ALA A 174 27.68 -39.60 13.78
CA ALA A 174 27.53 -40.87 13.09
C ALA A 174 28.88 -41.47 12.66
N GLU A 175 29.81 -40.65 12.18
CA GLU A 175 31.17 -41.08 11.85
C GLU A 175 31.92 -41.60 13.08
N LYS A 176 31.83 -40.89 14.22
CA LYS A 176 32.43 -41.35 15.48
C LYS A 176 31.86 -42.68 15.91
N PHE A 177 30.53 -42.82 15.91
CA PHE A 177 29.85 -44.06 16.27
C PHE A 177 30.26 -45.23 15.36
N ALA A 178 30.33 -45.01 14.04
CA ALA A 178 30.78 -46.03 13.09
C ALA A 178 32.22 -46.48 13.36
N HIS A 179 33.12 -45.55 13.70
CA HIS A 179 34.49 -45.87 14.07
C HIS A 179 34.55 -46.70 15.35
N GLU A 180 33.84 -46.30 16.40
CA GLU A 180 33.78 -47.02 17.68
C GLU A 180 33.23 -48.45 17.51
N MET A 181 32.13 -48.58 16.77
CA MET A 181 31.52 -49.88 16.46
C MET A 181 32.50 -50.78 15.68
N LEU A 182 33.25 -50.24 14.73
CA LEU A 182 34.23 -51.00 13.95
C LEU A 182 35.42 -51.45 14.81
N VAL A 183 35.87 -50.60 15.74
CA VAL A 183 36.91 -50.95 16.71
C VAL A 183 36.43 -52.09 17.62
N GLU A 184 35.23 -51.98 18.19
CA GLU A 184 34.65 -53.04 19.03
C GLU A 184 34.37 -54.32 18.23
N GLN A 185 33.86 -54.23 17.00
CA GLN A 185 33.68 -55.40 16.14
C GLN A 185 35.02 -56.10 15.86
N LYS A 186 36.10 -55.35 15.59
CA LYS A 186 37.44 -55.93 15.41
C LYS A 186 37.95 -56.59 16.69
N LYS A 187 37.69 -56.00 17.86
CA LYS A 187 38.05 -56.57 19.17
C LYS A 187 37.29 -57.86 19.46
N LEU A 188 35.97 -57.87 19.27
CA LEU A 188 35.13 -59.07 19.40
C LEU A 188 35.52 -60.14 18.38
N LYS A 189 35.78 -59.78 17.12
CA LYS A 189 36.27 -60.72 16.11
C LYS A 189 37.57 -61.38 16.54
N ARG A 190 38.54 -60.61 17.06
CA ARG A 190 39.80 -61.17 17.62
C ARG A 190 39.51 -62.12 18.79
N GLN A 191 38.66 -61.74 19.73
CA GLN A 191 38.28 -62.59 20.86
C GLN A 191 37.60 -63.89 20.39
N SER A 192 36.64 -63.80 19.46
CA SER A 192 35.95 -64.95 18.91
C SER A 192 36.89 -65.85 18.09
N GLN A 193 37.82 -65.28 17.31
CA GLN A 193 38.81 -66.04 16.55
C GLN A 193 39.77 -66.81 17.46
N MET A 194 40.01 -66.35 18.68
CA MET A 194 40.76 -67.10 19.69
C MET A 194 39.95 -68.25 20.32
N LEU A 195 38.60 -68.13 20.35
CA LEU A 195 37.69 -69.12 20.93
C LEU A 195 37.20 -70.16 19.90
N ILE A 196 37.17 -69.83 18.61
CA ILE A 196 36.70 -70.74 17.54
C ILE A 196 37.57 -72.00 17.40
N PRO A 197 38.92 -71.96 17.55
CA PRO A 197 39.74 -73.17 17.52
C PRO A 197 39.51 -74.11 18.71
N SER A 198 39.01 -73.61 19.85
CA SER A 198 38.79 -74.41 21.06
C SER A 198 37.41 -75.07 21.14
N VAL A 199 36.49 -74.73 20.22
CA VAL A 199 35.17 -75.34 20.11
C VAL A 199 34.92 -75.70 18.65
N SER A 200 35.26 -76.92 18.24
CA SER A 200 34.80 -77.40 16.94
C SER A 200 33.27 -77.42 16.96
N PRO A 201 32.58 -76.82 15.97
CA PRO A 201 31.14 -76.85 15.93
C PRO A 201 30.69 -78.31 15.86
N THR A 202 30.02 -78.79 16.91
CA THR A 202 29.38 -80.10 16.88
C THR A 202 28.38 -80.10 15.72
N GLU A 203 28.42 -81.12 14.86
CA GLU A 203 27.59 -81.24 13.65
C GLU A 203 26.09 -81.00 13.93
N ALA A 204 25.63 -81.38 15.13
CA ALA A 204 24.28 -81.12 15.62
C ALA A 204 23.94 -79.61 15.76
N LEU A 205 24.88 -78.78 16.18
CA LEU A 205 24.67 -77.33 16.32
C LEU A 205 24.60 -76.65 14.95
N GLN A 206 25.45 -77.06 13.99
CA GLN A 206 25.38 -76.55 12.62
C GLN A 206 24.05 -76.91 11.96
N LYS A 207 23.55 -78.13 12.19
CA LYS A 207 22.26 -78.58 11.68
C LYS A 207 21.09 -77.79 12.30
N ALA A 208 21.11 -77.58 13.61
CA ALA A 208 20.09 -76.76 14.29
C ALA A 208 20.07 -75.31 13.80
N LEU A 209 21.25 -74.70 13.57
CA LEU A 209 21.35 -73.36 13.02
C LEU A 209 20.85 -73.27 11.57
N ALA A 210 21.11 -74.30 10.75
CA ALA A 210 20.57 -74.40 9.40
C ALA A 210 19.03 -74.51 9.42
N GLU A 211 18.48 -75.34 10.30
CA GLU A 211 17.03 -75.46 10.49
C GLU A 211 16.40 -74.13 10.94
N ILE A 212 16.99 -73.41 11.91
CA ILE A 212 16.53 -72.08 12.32
C ILE A 212 16.52 -71.10 11.15
N ASN A 213 17.56 -71.10 10.30
CA ASN A 213 17.61 -70.23 9.13
C ASN A 213 16.51 -70.57 8.11
N THR A 214 16.27 -71.86 7.85
CA THR A 214 15.19 -72.29 6.94
C THR A 214 13.80 -71.92 7.47
N LEU A 215 13.57 -72.11 8.77
CA LEU A 215 12.32 -71.74 9.43
C LEU A 215 12.12 -70.23 9.42
N THR A 216 13.17 -69.45 9.70
CA THR A 216 13.13 -67.99 9.68
C THR A 216 12.80 -67.47 8.28
N HIS A 217 13.46 -68.00 7.24
CA HIS A 217 13.15 -67.64 5.86
C HIS A 217 11.72 -67.99 5.48
N THR A 218 11.24 -69.17 5.86
CA THR A 218 9.87 -69.62 5.56
C THR A 218 8.84 -68.73 6.25
N LEU A 219 9.07 -68.39 7.52
CA LEU A 219 8.18 -67.53 8.30
C LEU A 219 8.13 -66.11 7.73
N GLU A 220 9.28 -65.56 7.31
CA GLU A 220 9.34 -64.25 6.65
C GLU A 220 8.59 -64.25 5.31
N THR A 221 8.75 -65.31 4.52
CA THR A 221 8.05 -65.50 3.25
C THR A 221 6.54 -65.56 3.47
N GLN A 222 6.10 -66.37 4.43
CA GLN A 222 4.69 -66.44 4.82
C GLN A 222 4.17 -65.09 5.33
N ARG A 223 4.95 -64.36 6.15
CA ARG A 223 4.55 -63.03 6.64
C ARG A 223 4.33 -62.07 5.47
N LEU A 224 5.21 -62.07 4.48
CA LEU A 224 5.11 -61.22 3.30
C LEU A 224 3.90 -61.60 2.44
N GLU A 225 3.65 -62.89 2.20
CA GLU A 225 2.48 -63.36 1.46
C GLU A 225 1.16 -62.97 2.15
N HIS A 226 1.08 -63.14 3.47
CA HIS A 226 -0.09 -62.71 4.24
C HIS A 226 -0.28 -61.20 4.16
N GLN A 227 0.80 -60.42 4.27
CA GLN A 227 0.74 -58.97 4.13
C GLN A 227 0.24 -58.53 2.75
N GLN A 228 0.66 -59.21 1.68
CA GLN A 228 0.18 -58.94 0.32
C GLN A 228 -1.30 -59.30 0.16
N LYS A 229 -1.74 -60.44 0.69
CA LYS A 229 -3.16 -60.85 0.67
C LYS A 229 -4.05 -59.85 1.41
N VAL A 230 -3.62 -59.36 2.57
CA VAL A 230 -4.34 -58.33 3.33
C VAL A 230 -4.47 -57.06 2.51
N LYS A 231 -3.38 -56.56 1.90
CA LYS A 231 -3.44 -55.37 1.02
C LYS A 231 -4.39 -55.56 -0.16
N ALA A 232 -4.37 -56.73 -0.82
CA ALA A 232 -5.27 -57.01 -1.94
C ALA A 232 -6.75 -57.02 -1.51
N LEU A 233 -7.06 -57.62 -0.35
CA LEU A 233 -8.41 -57.60 0.20
C LEU A 233 -8.83 -56.18 0.61
N GLU A 234 -7.93 -55.42 1.22
CA GLU A 234 -8.18 -54.01 1.53
C GLU A 234 -8.49 -53.22 0.26
N GLU A 235 -7.69 -53.33 -0.79
CA GLU A 235 -7.92 -52.70 -2.09
C GLU A 235 -9.24 -53.13 -2.72
N GLN A 236 -9.62 -54.40 -2.61
CA GLN A 236 -10.91 -54.91 -3.08
C GLN A 236 -12.08 -54.27 -2.31
N ILE A 237 -11.95 -54.14 -0.99
CA ILE A 237 -12.97 -53.47 -0.17
C ILE A 237 -13.00 -51.96 -0.49
N HIS A 238 -11.84 -51.32 -0.73
CA HIS A 238 -11.75 -49.90 -1.15
C HIS A 238 -12.34 -49.63 -2.53
N SER A 239 -12.11 -50.51 -3.48
CA SER A 239 -12.65 -50.41 -4.85
C SER A 239 -14.10 -50.89 -4.97
N SER A 240 -14.63 -51.55 -3.94
CA SER A 240 -16.00 -52.06 -3.93
C SER A 240 -17.02 -50.97 -4.21
N GLU A 241 -17.97 -51.31 -5.07
CA GLU A 241 -19.05 -50.41 -5.46
C GLU A 241 -19.91 -50.01 -4.25
N LEU A 242 -20.04 -50.89 -3.27
CA LEU A 242 -20.73 -50.61 -2.00
C LEU A 242 -20.09 -49.47 -1.22
N LYS A 243 -18.75 -49.37 -1.15
CA LYS A 243 -18.10 -48.22 -0.49
C LYS A 243 -18.37 -46.92 -1.25
N LYS A 244 -18.33 -46.94 -2.59
CA LYS A 244 -18.67 -45.76 -3.39
C LYS A 244 -20.12 -45.34 -3.18
N GLN A 245 -21.05 -46.28 -3.20
CA GLN A 245 -22.47 -46.05 -2.90
C GLN A 245 -22.66 -45.49 -1.49
N LEU A 246 -21.96 -46.02 -0.49
CA LEU A 246 -22.00 -45.51 0.88
C LEU A 246 -21.52 -44.04 0.93
N THR A 247 -20.39 -43.71 0.29
CA THR A 247 -19.91 -42.32 0.24
C THR A 247 -20.82 -41.38 -0.56
N ALA A 248 -21.56 -41.91 -1.55
CA ALA A 248 -22.53 -41.14 -2.32
C ALA A 248 -23.78 -40.85 -1.47
N LEU A 249 -24.29 -41.85 -0.75
CA LEU A 249 -25.40 -41.68 0.19
C LEU A 249 -25.03 -40.74 1.34
N GLN A 250 -23.80 -40.82 1.87
CA GLN A 250 -23.32 -39.87 2.88
C GLN A 250 -23.37 -38.43 2.37
N ARG A 251 -22.86 -38.16 1.15
CA ARG A 251 -22.98 -36.82 0.53
C ARG A 251 -24.42 -36.40 0.31
N GLN A 252 -25.29 -37.33 -0.09
CA GLN A 252 -26.70 -37.03 -0.28
C GLN A 252 -27.35 -36.62 1.05
N ILE A 253 -27.00 -37.29 2.15
CA ILE A 253 -27.45 -36.90 3.50
C ILE A 253 -26.95 -35.49 3.84
N GLU A 254 -25.66 -35.20 3.66
CA GLU A 254 -25.08 -33.87 3.92
C GLU A 254 -25.83 -32.75 3.18
N LEU A 255 -26.11 -32.92 1.88
CA LEU A 255 -26.87 -31.95 1.09
C LEU A 255 -28.29 -31.75 1.63
N LEU A 256 -28.99 -32.83 1.96
CA LEU A 256 -30.32 -32.75 2.56
C LEU A 256 -30.30 -32.07 3.93
N GLU A 257 -29.21 -32.21 4.69
CA GLU A 257 -29.05 -31.51 5.96
C GLU A 257 -28.80 -30.00 5.79
N GLU A 258 -28.06 -29.61 4.75
CA GLU A 258 -27.88 -28.20 4.38
C GLU A 258 -29.20 -27.57 3.93
N GLU A 259 -29.95 -28.25 3.06
CA GLU A 259 -31.29 -27.81 2.66
C GLU A 259 -32.23 -27.69 3.86
N ARG A 260 -32.22 -28.67 4.77
CA ARG A 260 -33.00 -28.61 6.02
C ARG A 260 -32.61 -27.39 6.86
N LYS A 261 -31.32 -27.10 7.03
CA LYS A 261 -30.82 -25.93 7.77
C LYS A 261 -31.24 -24.63 7.10
N GLU A 262 -31.20 -24.54 5.77
CA GLU A 262 -31.63 -23.36 5.02
C GLU A 262 -33.14 -23.12 5.18
N TRP A 263 -33.95 -24.18 5.07
CA TRP A 263 -35.39 -24.11 5.33
C TRP A 263 -35.68 -23.70 6.77
N GLN A 264 -34.94 -24.25 7.73
CA GLN A 264 -35.07 -23.87 9.13
C GLN A 264 -34.74 -22.40 9.36
N HIS A 265 -33.69 -21.88 8.70
CA HIS A 265 -33.34 -20.45 8.76
C HIS A 265 -34.41 -19.56 8.10
N LYS A 266 -34.93 -19.95 6.93
CA LYS A 266 -36.05 -19.25 6.29
C LYS A 266 -37.28 -19.22 7.20
N HIS A 267 -37.58 -20.34 7.88
CA HIS A 267 -38.68 -20.43 8.82
C HIS A 267 -38.49 -19.50 10.02
N THR A 268 -37.32 -19.51 10.66
CA THR A 268 -37.05 -18.61 11.81
C THR A 268 -37.07 -17.15 11.42
N LYS A 269 -36.54 -16.79 10.23
CA LYS A 269 -36.60 -15.43 9.70
C LYS A 269 -38.05 -14.98 9.44
N ALA A 270 -38.85 -15.81 8.78
CA ALA A 270 -40.27 -15.52 8.57
C ALA A 270 -41.04 -15.43 9.89
N GLU A 271 -40.68 -16.25 10.90
CA GLU A 271 -41.27 -16.17 12.24
C GLU A 271 -40.92 -14.85 12.95
N THR A 272 -39.67 -14.38 12.84
CA THR A 272 -39.27 -13.08 13.40
C THR A 272 -39.96 -11.92 12.69
N GLU A 273 -40.05 -11.93 11.36
CA GLU A 273 -40.76 -10.91 10.59
C GLU A 273 -42.26 -10.90 10.93
N ALA A 274 -42.89 -12.07 11.11
CA ALA A 274 -44.27 -12.19 11.56
C ALA A 274 -44.47 -11.66 12.99
N LYS A 275 -43.50 -11.89 13.90
CA LYS A 275 -43.52 -11.32 15.25
C LYS A 275 -43.39 -9.79 15.21
N ASP A 276 -42.51 -9.25 14.38
CA ASP A 276 -42.31 -7.81 14.21
C ASP A 276 -43.55 -7.11 13.61
N LEU A 277 -44.20 -7.75 12.62
CA LEU A 277 -45.47 -7.28 12.06
C LEU A 277 -46.61 -7.35 13.08
N ARG A 278 -46.67 -8.39 13.92
CA ARG A 278 -47.63 -8.45 15.05
C ARG A 278 -47.37 -7.34 16.05
N PHE A 279 -46.11 -7.07 16.39
CA PHE A 279 -45.72 -6.01 17.33
C PHE A 279 -46.11 -4.62 16.81
N THR A 280 -45.84 -4.33 15.53
CA THR A 280 -46.24 -3.08 14.88
C THR A 280 -47.76 -2.96 14.74
N GLY A 281 -48.48 -4.03 14.38
CA GLY A 281 -49.95 -4.06 14.34
C GLY A 281 -50.59 -3.79 15.71
N THR A 282 -49.96 -4.25 16.78
CA THR A 282 -50.40 -4.00 18.18
C THR A 282 -50.22 -2.53 18.57
N LYS A 283 -49.18 -1.85 18.05
CA LYS A 283 -48.91 -0.41 18.30
C LYS A 283 -49.92 0.52 17.61
N TYR A 284 -50.56 0.09 16.53
CA TYR A 284 -51.62 0.83 15.81
C TYR A 284 -53.05 0.33 16.13
N GLY A 285 -53.24 -0.45 17.20
CA GLY A 285 -54.57 -0.81 17.71
C GLY A 285 -55.33 -1.88 16.90
N PHE A 286 -54.66 -2.64 16.04
CA PHE A 286 -55.31 -3.75 15.32
C PHE A 286 -55.21 -5.06 16.14
N SER A 287 -56.33 -5.47 16.73
CA SER A 287 -56.49 -6.80 17.33
C SER A 287 -56.51 -7.86 16.23
N PHE A 288 -55.36 -8.51 15.98
CA PHE A 288 -55.34 -9.72 15.15
C PHE A 288 -55.79 -10.90 16.01
N VAL A 289 -57.05 -11.30 15.87
CA VAL A 289 -57.60 -12.51 16.50
C VAL A 289 -56.75 -13.70 16.07
N SER A 290 -56.05 -14.30 17.03
CA SER A 290 -55.24 -15.50 16.82
C SER A 290 -56.16 -16.66 16.45
N VAL A 291 -56.28 -16.96 15.15
CA VAL A 291 -56.89 -18.22 14.72
C VAL A 291 -55.87 -19.32 15.01
N SER A 292 -56.17 -20.11 16.04
CA SER A 292 -55.31 -21.19 16.52
C SER A 292 -55.17 -22.28 15.45
N PHE A 293 -54.03 -22.30 14.74
CA PHE A 293 -53.64 -23.38 13.82
C PHE A 293 -53.42 -24.73 14.52
N SER A 294 -53.56 -24.80 15.85
CA SER A 294 -53.51 -26.04 16.64
C SER A 294 -54.57 -27.08 16.21
N SER A 295 -55.68 -26.64 15.60
CA SER A 295 -56.75 -27.53 15.13
C SER A 295 -56.36 -28.32 13.87
N LEU A 296 -55.49 -27.78 12.98
CA LEU A 296 -55.13 -28.44 11.72
C LEU A 296 -53.95 -29.42 11.86
N LEU A 297 -53.01 -29.20 12.78
CA LEU A 297 -51.89 -30.13 13.01
C LEU A 297 -52.32 -31.47 13.66
N SER A 298 -53.52 -31.52 14.25
CA SER A 298 -54.08 -32.75 14.83
C SER A 298 -54.59 -33.74 13.79
N ILE A 299 -54.77 -33.32 12.52
CA ILE A 299 -55.26 -34.18 11.44
C ILE A 299 -54.08 -34.87 10.71
N LEU A 300 -52.89 -34.27 10.69
CA LEU A 300 -51.70 -34.83 10.04
C LEU A 300 -50.93 -35.86 10.89
N ARG A 301 -51.29 -36.06 12.17
CA ARG A 301 -50.72 -37.12 13.02
C ARG A 301 -51.55 -38.41 13.08
N LYS A 302 -52.57 -38.55 12.21
CA LYS A 302 -53.39 -39.77 12.09
C LYS A 302 -53.11 -40.53 10.80
N LYS A 303 -51.86 -40.92 10.54
CA LYS A 303 -51.57 -42.09 9.71
C LYS A 303 -50.12 -42.55 9.87
N LYS A 304 -49.93 -43.63 10.64
CA LYS A 304 -49.09 -44.80 10.34
C LYS A 304 -48.47 -45.37 11.62
N ASP A 305 -49.25 -46.21 12.29
CA ASP A 305 -48.72 -47.33 13.07
C ASP A 305 -48.30 -48.46 12.13
N VAL A 306 -47.20 -49.14 12.47
CA VAL A 306 -47.08 -50.60 12.69
C VAL A 306 -45.59 -51.00 12.58
N SER A 307 -45.03 -51.32 13.76
CA SER A 307 -44.08 -52.40 14.14
C SER A 307 -42.76 -52.57 13.36
N THR A 308 -41.59 -52.80 13.97
CA THR A 308 -41.30 -53.77 15.04
C THR A 308 -39.96 -53.46 15.74
N GLU A 309 -40.01 -53.37 17.07
CA GLU A 309 -39.09 -53.92 18.10
C GLU A 309 -37.63 -54.27 17.72
N ILE A 310 -36.65 -53.67 18.42
CA ILE A 310 -35.57 -54.38 19.15
C ILE A 310 -35.05 -53.47 20.28
N ALA A 311 -34.78 -54.14 21.39
CA ALA A 311 -34.55 -53.68 22.75
C ALA A 311 -33.48 -52.61 22.99
N LEU A 312 -33.79 -51.83 24.03
CA LEU A 312 -32.89 -51.07 24.90
C LEU A 312 -31.67 -51.88 25.36
N VAL A 313 -30.49 -51.29 25.24
CA VAL A 313 -29.46 -51.37 26.30
C VAL A 313 -29.00 -49.96 26.61
N GLU A 314 -29.35 -49.57 27.82
CA GLU A 314 -28.96 -48.40 28.58
C GLU A 314 -27.49 -48.53 29.04
N LYS A 315 -26.68 -47.51 28.81
CA LYS A 315 -25.80 -46.96 29.86
C LYS A 315 -25.15 -45.63 29.46
N ASP A 316 -25.33 -44.70 30.40
CA ASP A 316 -24.74 -43.38 30.55
C ASP A 316 -23.27 -43.28 30.14
N SER A 317 -22.84 -42.08 29.73
CA SER A 317 -21.89 -41.27 30.54
C SER A 317 -21.33 -40.07 29.77
N SER A 318 -21.47 -38.92 30.43
CA SER A 318 -20.52 -37.80 30.50
C SER A 318 -20.18 -37.03 29.21
N GLU A 319 -20.78 -35.84 29.11
CA GLU A 319 -20.07 -34.56 29.08
C GLU A 319 -18.55 -34.67 28.77
N LYS A 320 -18.18 -34.37 27.51
CA LYS A 320 -16.79 -34.12 27.12
C LYS A 320 -16.72 -32.90 26.20
N THR A 321 -16.34 -31.80 26.84
CA THR A 321 -15.43 -30.72 26.40
C THR A 321 -15.21 -30.50 24.89
N PRO A 322 -15.13 -29.22 24.45
CA PRO A 322 -14.91 -28.82 23.04
C PRO A 322 -13.55 -29.26 22.43
N GLU A 323 -12.70 -29.96 23.19
CA GLU A 323 -11.37 -30.40 22.80
C GLU A 323 -11.37 -31.56 21.79
N LYS A 324 -12.44 -32.37 21.75
CA LYS A 324 -12.58 -33.45 20.75
C LYS A 324 -12.91 -32.91 19.37
N ASP A 325 -13.65 -31.81 19.30
CA ASP A 325 -14.07 -31.18 18.05
C ASP A 325 -12.87 -30.56 17.34
N ILE A 326 -11.98 -29.91 18.09
CA ILE A 326 -10.74 -29.32 17.55
C ILE A 326 -9.80 -30.40 16.99
N ARG A 327 -9.69 -31.56 17.66
CA ARG A 327 -8.86 -32.68 17.18
C ARG A 327 -9.43 -33.30 15.91
N HIS A 328 -10.74 -33.50 15.83
CA HIS A 328 -11.38 -34.02 14.61
C HIS A 328 -11.31 -33.01 13.47
N GLN A 329 -11.55 -31.72 13.76
CA GLN A 329 -11.44 -30.63 12.79
C GLN A 329 -10.00 -30.51 12.24
N ALA A 330 -8.97 -30.64 13.08
CA ALA A 330 -7.58 -30.63 12.65
C ALA A 330 -7.22 -31.85 11.80
N VAL A 331 -7.76 -33.03 12.14
CA VAL A 331 -7.58 -34.26 11.34
C VAL A 331 -8.29 -34.15 10.00
N ASP A 332 -9.49 -33.58 9.96
CA ASP A 332 -10.24 -33.36 8.72
C ASP A 332 -9.56 -32.31 7.84
N GLU A 333 -9.04 -31.23 8.43
CA GLU A 333 -8.25 -30.23 7.70
C GLU A 333 -6.95 -30.83 7.15
N MET A 334 -6.26 -31.66 7.94
CA MET A 334 -5.06 -32.40 7.52
C MET A 334 -5.36 -33.36 6.38
N MET A 335 -6.43 -34.17 6.50
CA MET A 335 -6.89 -35.09 5.45
C MET A 335 -7.28 -34.34 4.18
N GLN A 336 -7.92 -33.16 4.30
CA GLN A 336 -8.25 -32.31 3.16
C GLN A 336 -7.00 -31.69 2.51
N ARG A 337 -5.96 -31.33 3.27
CA ARG A 337 -4.67 -30.87 2.73
C ARG A 337 -3.91 -31.98 2.02
N ILE A 338 -3.93 -33.21 2.54
CA ILE A 338 -3.37 -34.39 1.87
C ILE A 338 -4.13 -34.67 0.57
N LYS A 339 -5.47 -34.61 0.61
CA LYS A 339 -6.34 -34.87 -0.54
C LYS A 339 -6.25 -33.82 -1.64
N LYS A 340 -6.03 -32.55 -1.29
CA LYS A 340 -5.79 -31.45 -2.25
C LYS A 340 -4.36 -31.45 -2.81
N GLY A 341 -3.47 -32.27 -2.22
CA GLY A 341 -2.06 -32.29 -2.54
C GLY A 341 -1.33 -31.09 -1.93
N VAL A 342 -0.19 -31.34 -1.31
CA VAL A 342 0.72 -30.25 -0.92
C VAL A 342 1.45 -29.82 -2.19
N GLN A 343 1.29 -28.55 -2.58
CA GLN A 343 2.07 -27.96 -3.66
C GLN A 343 3.51 -27.78 -3.17
N LEU A 344 4.28 -28.87 -3.24
CA LEU A 344 5.72 -28.84 -3.05
C LEU A 344 6.30 -28.00 -4.19
N ARG A 345 6.94 -26.87 -3.86
CA ARG A 345 7.74 -26.12 -4.84
C ARG A 345 8.75 -27.09 -5.46
N HIS A 346 8.89 -27.04 -6.79
CA HIS A 346 9.88 -27.84 -7.51
C HIS A 346 11.26 -27.63 -6.90
N VAL A 347 11.79 -28.66 -6.24
CA VAL A 347 13.20 -28.75 -5.92
C VAL A 347 13.91 -29.00 -7.24
N CYS A 348 14.72 -28.04 -7.70
CA CYS A 348 15.65 -28.26 -8.80
C CYS A 348 16.53 -29.47 -8.47
N GLN A 349 16.26 -30.61 -9.11
CA GLN A 349 17.19 -31.73 -9.17
C GLN A 349 18.45 -31.27 -9.89
N ARG A 350 19.43 -30.78 -9.13
CA ARG A 350 20.79 -30.63 -9.60
C ARG A 350 21.41 -32.01 -9.52
N SER A 351 21.52 -32.66 -10.68
CA SER A 351 22.20 -33.95 -10.87
C SER A 351 23.49 -34.02 -10.06
N SER A 352 23.58 -35.02 -9.20
CA SER A 352 24.79 -35.44 -8.52
C SER A 352 25.86 -35.85 -9.55
N ARG A 353 26.78 -34.93 -9.86
CA ARG A 353 28.14 -35.30 -10.25
C ARG A 353 29.07 -34.89 -9.13
N ALA A 354 29.51 -35.88 -8.38
CA ALA A 354 30.67 -35.76 -7.52
C ALA A 354 31.89 -35.38 -8.37
N ARG A 355 32.49 -34.23 -8.07
CA ARG A 355 33.93 -34.00 -8.26
C ARG A 355 34.39 -33.06 -7.15
N GLN A 356 35.32 -33.57 -6.35
CA GLN A 356 36.07 -32.82 -5.35
C GLN A 356 36.88 -31.71 -6.01
N GLY A 357 36.93 -30.53 -5.39
CA GLY A 357 37.72 -29.36 -5.80
C GLY A 357 37.59 -28.22 -4.79
N PRO A 358 38.58 -27.32 -4.68
CA PRO A 358 38.97 -26.70 -3.41
C PRO A 358 38.04 -25.60 -2.92
N VAL A 359 37.91 -25.50 -1.60
CA VAL A 359 37.26 -24.41 -0.87
C VAL A 359 37.92 -23.08 -1.23
N HIS A 360 37.18 -22.16 -1.85
CA HIS A 360 37.62 -20.78 -2.05
C HIS A 360 36.75 -19.80 -1.23
N PRO A 361 37.34 -18.94 -0.37
CA PRO A 361 36.57 -18.04 0.49
C PRO A 361 36.21 -16.73 -0.23
N TRP A 362 35.06 -16.67 -0.88
CA TRP A 362 34.49 -15.39 -1.36
C TRP A 362 32.97 -15.38 -1.24
N TYR A 363 32.41 -15.55 -0.05
CA TYR A 363 31.01 -15.17 0.24
C TYR A 363 30.85 -14.80 1.72
N SER A 364 31.60 -13.79 2.15
CA SER A 364 31.33 -13.11 3.43
C SER A 364 30.96 -11.63 3.24
N ASN A 365 31.37 -11.01 2.13
CA ASN A 365 31.28 -9.55 2.00
C ASN A 365 29.86 -9.04 1.67
N GLY A 366 29.02 -9.85 1.03
CA GLY A 366 27.64 -9.44 0.70
C GLY A 366 26.75 -9.31 1.94
N ILE A 367 26.94 -10.18 2.93
CA ILE A 367 26.08 -10.24 4.13
C ILE A 367 26.40 -9.08 5.09
N PHE A 368 27.67 -8.68 5.20
CA PHE A 368 28.04 -7.49 5.99
C PHE A 368 27.47 -6.20 5.40
N LEU A 369 27.34 -6.10 4.06
CA LEU A 369 26.76 -4.93 3.40
C LEU A 369 25.23 -4.86 3.62
N PHE A 370 24.51 -5.97 3.53
CA PHE A 370 23.07 -6.00 3.81
C PHE A 370 22.75 -5.76 5.29
N ARG A 371 23.54 -6.33 6.21
CA ARG A 371 23.38 -6.07 7.66
C ARG A 371 23.77 -4.64 8.06
N SER A 372 24.74 -4.03 7.37
CA SER A 372 25.10 -2.61 7.56
C SER A 372 24.03 -1.65 7.06
N LEU A 373 23.31 -2.02 5.99
CA LEU A 373 22.17 -1.25 5.47
C LEU A 373 20.92 -1.38 6.38
N GLU A 374 20.71 -2.53 7.01
CA GLU A 374 19.60 -2.72 7.96
C GLU A 374 19.78 -1.94 9.27
N LEU A 375 21.03 -1.73 9.71
CA LEU A 375 21.37 -0.96 10.90
C LEU A 375 21.22 0.56 10.74
N SER A 376 21.24 1.10 9.50
CA SER A 376 21.14 2.55 9.27
C SER A 376 19.68 3.08 9.21
N VAL A 377 18.67 2.20 9.22
CA VAL A 377 17.25 2.57 9.01
C VAL A 377 16.39 2.42 10.28
N LYS A 378 16.94 1.90 11.37
CA LYS A 378 16.24 1.81 12.67
C LYS A 378 16.36 3.13 13.45
N CYS A 379 15.50 4.09 13.14
CA CYS A 379 15.17 5.20 14.04
C CYS A 379 14.00 4.78 14.96
N PRO A 380 14.14 4.84 16.30
CA PRO A 380 13.03 4.57 17.23
C PRO A 380 12.13 5.81 17.36
N GLY A 381 10.81 5.63 17.22
CA GLY A 381 9.80 6.63 17.56
C GLY A 381 9.53 6.68 19.08
N PRO A 382 9.06 7.82 19.63
CA PRO A 382 9.06 8.06 21.07
C PRO A 382 7.76 7.60 21.75
N SER A 383 7.91 7.00 22.93
CA SER A 383 6.87 6.86 23.95
C SER A 383 7.21 7.73 25.18
N SER A 384 6.18 8.34 25.74
CA SER A 384 6.13 9.44 26.70
C SER A 384 6.88 9.28 28.05
N LEU A 385 7.60 10.35 28.45
CA LEU A 385 7.90 11.04 29.75
C LEU A 385 7.70 10.32 31.12
N PRO A 386 8.27 10.81 32.28
CA PRO A 386 9.06 12.03 32.52
C PRO A 386 10.35 11.83 33.38
N GLY A 387 11.27 12.82 33.40
CA GLY A 387 12.35 12.86 34.41
C GLY A 387 13.50 13.82 34.13
N THR A 388 13.59 14.86 34.94
CA THR A 388 14.47 16.05 34.90
C THR A 388 15.96 15.74 35.12
N ARG A 389 16.88 16.24 34.27
CA ARG A 389 18.22 16.87 34.55
C ARG A 389 19.11 16.89 33.28
N PRO A 390 19.94 17.93 32.99
CA PRO A 390 20.60 18.06 31.69
C PRO A 390 21.97 17.38 31.65
N PRO A 391 22.40 16.83 30.49
CA PRO A 391 23.80 16.52 30.25
C PRO A 391 24.48 17.51 29.28
N SER A 392 25.80 17.55 29.44
CA SER A 392 26.84 18.39 28.83
C SER A 392 26.95 18.28 27.29
N PRO A 393 27.70 19.18 26.62
CA PRO A 393 27.59 19.35 25.17
C PRO A 393 28.29 18.20 24.42
N SER A 394 27.52 17.51 23.59
CA SER A 394 28.01 16.51 22.62
C SER A 394 28.79 17.17 21.47
N PRO A 395 29.77 16.48 20.86
CA PRO A 395 30.49 17.00 19.70
C PRO A 395 29.54 17.13 18.51
N LYS A 396 29.37 18.35 17.99
CA LYS A 396 28.50 18.68 16.85
C LYS A 396 28.86 17.84 15.63
N SER A 397 27.85 17.22 15.00
CA SER A 397 28.04 16.40 13.80
C SER A 397 28.55 17.25 12.62
N GLU A 398 29.21 16.63 11.66
CA GLU A 398 29.76 17.35 10.49
C GLU A 398 28.68 18.09 9.70
N LEU A 399 27.45 17.58 9.70
CA LEU A 399 26.31 18.23 9.07
C LEU A 399 25.94 19.53 9.79
N GLU A 400 25.95 19.56 11.13
CA GLU A 400 25.72 20.80 11.87
C GLU A 400 26.83 21.81 11.62
N LYS A 401 28.09 21.37 11.52
CA LYS A 401 29.22 22.25 11.16
C LYS A 401 29.04 22.81 9.75
N ALA A 402 28.60 22.00 8.79
CA ALA A 402 28.33 22.42 7.42
C ALA A 402 27.17 23.41 7.34
N LEU A 403 26.08 23.16 8.07
CA LEU A 403 24.92 24.06 8.15
C LEU A 403 25.27 25.38 8.83
N HIS A 404 26.10 25.35 9.87
CA HIS A 404 26.60 26.58 10.51
C HIS A 404 27.47 27.39 9.55
N ARG A 405 28.40 26.75 8.82
CA ARG A 405 29.22 27.43 7.80
C ARG A 405 28.35 28.06 6.71
N ARG A 406 27.29 27.37 6.26
CA ARG A 406 26.37 27.89 5.25
C ARG A 406 25.51 29.05 5.77
N ARG A 407 25.14 29.03 7.05
CA ARG A 407 24.42 30.11 7.74
C ARG A 407 25.30 31.33 7.95
N GLU A 408 26.58 31.15 8.31
CA GLU A 408 27.55 32.24 8.43
C GLU A 408 27.89 32.83 7.06
N ALA A 409 28.01 32.01 6.00
CA ALA A 409 28.18 32.49 4.63
C ALA A 409 26.99 33.32 4.13
N LEU A 410 25.75 32.93 4.45
CA LEU A 410 24.56 33.71 4.14
C LEU A 410 24.48 35.02 4.92
N LYS A 411 24.90 35.02 6.19
CA LYS A 411 25.01 36.26 6.98
C LYS A 411 26.10 37.19 6.44
N ALA A 412 27.25 36.66 6.03
CA ALA A 412 28.32 37.43 5.41
C ALA A 412 27.90 38.00 4.05
N ALA A 413 27.17 37.23 3.23
CA ALA A 413 26.62 37.70 1.97
C ALA A 413 25.61 38.85 2.17
N LYS A 414 24.75 38.74 3.19
CA LYS A 414 23.74 39.75 3.54
C LYS A 414 24.34 41.03 4.13
N ASN A 415 25.48 40.92 4.81
CA ASN A 415 26.24 42.08 5.30
C ASN A 415 27.01 42.79 4.17
N ASN A 416 27.49 42.06 3.17
CA ASN A 416 28.10 42.66 1.97
C ASN A 416 27.08 43.36 1.06
N THR A 417 25.82 42.92 1.02
CA THR A 417 24.78 43.60 0.22
C THR A 417 24.38 44.96 0.79
N ASN A 418 24.61 45.20 2.08
CA ASN A 418 24.33 46.48 2.73
C ASN A 418 25.49 47.50 2.64
N SER A 419 26.67 47.08 2.17
CA SER A 419 27.87 47.93 2.07
C SER A 419 28.14 48.45 0.65
N SER A 420 27.40 47.99 -0.37
CA SER A 420 27.61 48.38 -1.77
C SER A 420 26.48 49.29 -2.27
N ILE A 421 26.32 50.44 -1.62
CA ILE A 421 25.74 51.64 -2.25
C ILE A 421 26.86 52.68 -2.28
N ALA A 422 27.77 52.56 -3.24
CA ALA A 422 28.67 53.63 -3.67
C ALA A 422 29.19 53.28 -5.08
N LEU A 423 28.65 54.01 -6.06
CA LEU A 423 29.20 54.40 -7.37
C LEU A 423 30.39 53.60 -7.93
N ASP A 424 30.24 52.95 -9.09
CA ASP A 424 30.73 53.53 -10.36
C ASP A 424 30.24 52.72 -11.58
N LEU A 425 30.03 53.41 -12.71
CA LEU A 425 29.59 52.89 -14.00
C LEU A 425 30.78 52.27 -14.77
N PRO A 426 30.56 51.33 -15.72
CA PRO A 426 30.77 51.77 -17.11
C PRO A 426 29.87 51.13 -18.18
N HIS A 427 29.96 51.79 -19.33
CA HIS A 427 29.30 51.65 -20.63
C HIS A 427 29.27 50.26 -21.30
N LYS A 428 28.19 50.05 -22.07
CA LYS A 428 28.00 49.13 -23.20
C LYS A 428 29.11 49.26 -24.27
N GLN A 429 29.52 48.14 -24.88
CA GLN A 429 29.66 48.06 -26.34
C GLN A 429 29.57 46.64 -26.92
N THR A 430 28.55 46.48 -27.76
CA THR A 430 28.31 45.68 -28.97
C THR A 430 29.28 44.57 -29.42
N GLN A 431 28.70 43.40 -29.70
CA GLN A 431 29.09 42.28 -30.62
C GLN A 431 29.61 42.75 -32.00
N PRO A 432 30.40 41.97 -32.79
CA PRO A 432 29.95 40.67 -33.35
C PRO A 432 30.99 39.54 -33.62
N GLU A 433 30.47 38.31 -33.71
CA GLU A 433 30.97 37.14 -34.47
C GLU A 433 31.30 37.48 -35.94
N PRO A 434 32.25 36.80 -36.63
CA PRO A 434 31.98 35.43 -37.13
C PRO A 434 33.19 34.48 -37.33
N GLY A 435 32.91 33.18 -37.47
CA GLY A 435 33.42 32.41 -38.62
C GLY A 435 34.36 31.22 -38.38
N GLN A 436 33.79 30.04 -38.58
CA GLN A 436 34.33 28.77 -39.11
C GLN A 436 35.76 28.79 -39.74
N ASN A 437 36.60 27.80 -39.41
CA ASN A 437 36.98 26.68 -40.33
C ASN A 437 38.14 25.78 -39.83
N THR A 438 37.85 24.47 -39.86
CA THR A 438 38.60 23.33 -40.44
C THR A 438 40.02 22.93 -39.99
N ARG A 439 40.15 21.59 -39.85
CA ARG A 439 41.25 20.71 -40.34
C ARG A 439 42.52 20.64 -39.49
N ASP A 440 43.27 19.54 -39.37
CA ASP A 440 43.14 18.07 -39.47
C ASP A 440 44.50 17.56 -38.91
N GLN A 441 44.55 16.28 -38.55
CA GLN A 441 45.73 15.39 -38.55
C GLN A 441 46.82 15.64 -37.49
N ASP A 442 47.61 14.66 -37.07
CA ASP A 442 47.58 13.20 -36.91
C ASP A 442 49.02 12.86 -36.50
N THR A 443 49.21 11.87 -35.62
CA THR A 443 50.37 10.95 -35.42
C THR A 443 50.51 10.67 -33.91
N VAL A 444 50.09 9.52 -33.34
CA VAL A 444 50.43 8.10 -33.58
C VAL A 444 51.78 7.69 -32.95
N THR A 445 51.66 6.81 -31.94
CA THR A 445 52.58 5.75 -31.45
C THR A 445 53.86 6.18 -30.71
N HIS A 446 54.37 5.49 -29.68
CA HIS A 446 54.42 4.04 -29.41
C HIS A 446 54.52 3.67 -27.91
N ASP A 447 54.09 2.44 -27.65
CA ASP A 447 54.31 1.50 -26.55
C ASP A 447 55.57 1.63 -25.65
N ASN A 448 55.46 1.28 -24.36
CA ASN A 448 55.79 -0.09 -23.92
C ASN A 448 55.63 -0.33 -22.40
N HIS A 449 55.35 -1.60 -22.10
CA HIS A 449 55.30 -2.27 -20.80
C HIS A 449 56.47 -1.95 -19.86
N ASN A 450 56.21 -1.97 -18.54
CA ASN A 450 57.01 -2.84 -17.68
C ASN A 450 56.26 -3.33 -16.44
N ILE A 451 56.44 -4.63 -16.20
CA ILE A 451 56.08 -5.40 -15.03
C ILE A 451 57.16 -5.13 -13.97
N HIS A 452 56.76 -4.94 -12.71
CA HIS A 452 57.42 -5.63 -11.61
C HIS A 452 56.50 -5.85 -10.41
#